data_AF-A0AAW0SKR3-F1
#
_entry.id   AF-A0AAW0SKR3-F1
#
_cell.length_a   1.000
_cell.length_b   1.000
_cell.length_c   1.000
_cell.angle_alpha   90.00
_cell.angle_beta   90.00
_cell.angle_gamma   90.00
#
_symmetry.space_group_name_H-M   'P 1'
#
loop_
_entity.id
_entity.type
_entity.pdbx_description
1 polymer ?
#
loop_
_entity_poly.entity_id
_entity_poly.type
_entity_poly.pdbx_seq_one_letter_code
_entity_poly.pdbx_strand_id
1 'polypeptide(L)'
;MAREGDTGCWCCCWRVLVVMLVMMVGAASAKLIYVEENLPLPGEESPPGSPWPLPREWSQSPLQVTLDPTTFIISADLLGCNVIDYAIHRYLNLTFIGGDTKADVGLPVLPFLNVTVASGCDHTPHLNLDPNYESYTLEITQTEEGVSGRLDAHTVWGGLRGLETFSQLVHIAEPDNVYRLNVTKIKDAPRFPHRGLLVDTARHFLPKNILLDVLDSMAWNKLNVLHWHIVDDQSFPYESRIFPNMSLYGAYTPRHVYTQGDVMDIVEFARYRGIRVIPEFDTPGHAQGFGKAFPHLLTPCYGDGKTAGTPKYPFHAAYENLDPTNPQVYDFLKAFLVDLKHTFVDGYIHMGLDEVFLPCWNSSPVVHEFMAKHNYTEVRDVEQHYVEKVLELAELTPLNYITWQDPADRGTKMQNTSVAQVWKDVSLSSKMRGWREYVRDLTEAGHQVIVSSCWYINYITYGQDWKNFYKCDPTDFQGTPQQKALVLGGEATMWGEYVDATNLLPRLWPRASAAAERLWSVPLSEAPSVDIAAYRLDQHRCRMLRRGIPAQPILNGYCGEWEVPQPTTSATNPPAEAPAGDQTQGESQGDQPSSAATTVAPPAATPAPEATQNESTGGAGTR
;
A
#
# COMPACT_ATOMS: atom_id res chain seq x y z
N MET A 1 67.89 10.77 -80.97
CA MET A 1 68.39 10.73 -79.58
C MET A 1 67.39 11.47 -78.69
N ALA A 2 66.99 10.80 -77.62
CA ALA A 2 65.77 10.99 -76.86
C ALA A 2 65.76 12.21 -75.92
N ARG A 3 64.54 12.65 -75.56
CA ARG A 3 64.21 13.52 -74.40
C ARG A 3 63.22 12.75 -73.51
N GLU A 4 63.54 12.62 -72.22
CA GLU A 4 62.69 12.21 -71.09
C GLU A 4 63.22 13.01 -69.87
N GLY A 5 62.46 13.50 -68.89
CA GLY A 5 61.05 13.37 -68.51
C GLY A 5 60.96 13.47 -66.98
N ASP A 6 60.33 14.54 -66.47
CA ASP A 6 60.23 14.95 -65.05
C ASP A 6 59.65 13.89 -64.09
N THR A 7 60.29 13.71 -62.93
CA THR A 7 59.72 13.00 -61.76
C THR A 7 60.16 13.68 -60.44
N GLY A 8 59.38 14.65 -59.95
CA GLY A 8 59.78 15.41 -58.76
C GLY A 8 58.67 15.96 -57.84
N CYS A 9 57.37 15.71 -58.11
CA CYS A 9 56.30 16.39 -57.36
C CYS A 9 55.26 15.48 -56.66
N TRP A 10 55.28 14.16 -56.88
CA TRP A 10 54.21 13.27 -56.40
C TRP A 10 54.41 12.68 -55.00
N CYS A 11 55.63 12.73 -54.43
CA CYS A 11 55.91 12.08 -53.15
C CYS A 11 55.52 12.92 -51.92
N CYS A 12 55.43 14.25 -52.04
CA CYS A 12 55.08 15.15 -50.93
C CYS A 12 53.57 15.22 -50.67
N CYS A 13 52.73 15.24 -51.71
CA CYS A 13 51.27 15.29 -51.54
C CYS A 13 50.70 14.03 -50.88
N TRP A 14 51.28 12.85 -51.14
CA TRP A 14 50.83 11.60 -50.54
C TRP A 14 51.06 11.55 -49.02
N ARG A 15 52.19 12.08 -48.54
CA ARG A 15 52.49 12.12 -47.10
C ARG A 15 51.59 13.08 -46.32
N VAL A 16 51.21 14.21 -46.92
CA VAL A 16 50.28 15.18 -46.29
C VAL A 16 48.86 14.63 -46.24
N LEU A 17 48.41 13.92 -47.28
CA LEU A 17 47.08 13.30 -47.33
C LEU A 17 46.94 12.17 -46.30
N VAL A 18 47.99 11.36 -46.12
CA VAL A 18 48.02 10.29 -45.11
C VAL A 18 48.01 10.86 -43.69
N VAL A 19 48.74 11.95 -43.42
CA VAL A 19 48.72 12.59 -42.10
C VAL A 19 47.38 13.26 -41.80
N MET A 20 46.73 13.88 -42.80
CA MET A 20 45.37 14.41 -42.62
C MET A 20 44.33 13.30 -42.41
N LEU A 21 44.46 12.16 -43.10
CA LEU A 21 43.55 11.03 -42.90
C LEU A 21 43.72 10.42 -41.51
N VAL A 22 44.96 10.30 -41.01
CA VAL A 22 45.26 9.81 -39.66
C VAL A 22 44.79 10.80 -38.58
N MET A 23 44.87 12.12 -38.82
CA MET A 23 44.30 13.12 -37.91
C MET A 23 42.77 13.14 -37.91
N MET A 24 42.11 12.92 -39.05
CA MET A 24 40.64 12.80 -39.10
C MET A 24 40.14 11.53 -38.39
N VAL A 25 40.90 10.44 -38.45
CA VAL A 25 40.59 9.21 -37.69
C VAL A 25 40.86 9.40 -36.18
N GLY A 26 41.80 10.25 -35.79
CA GLY A 26 42.08 10.60 -34.39
C GLY A 26 41.10 11.59 -33.74
N ALA A 27 40.30 12.32 -34.53
CA ALA A 27 39.33 13.31 -34.04
C ALA A 27 37.88 12.79 -34.00
N ALA A 28 37.63 11.56 -34.49
CA ALA A 28 36.39 10.86 -34.22
C ALA A 28 36.44 10.26 -32.81
N SER A 29 36.29 11.10 -31.79
CA SER A 29 35.84 10.63 -30.48
C SER A 29 34.39 10.16 -30.62
N ALA A 30 34.21 8.99 -31.24
CA ALA A 30 33.02 8.20 -31.02
C ALA A 30 33.08 7.79 -29.54
N LYS A 31 32.30 8.47 -28.70
CA LYS A 31 31.86 7.87 -27.45
C LYS A 31 31.02 6.66 -27.84
N LEU A 32 31.68 5.52 -28.00
CA LEU A 32 31.06 4.22 -27.81
C LEU A 32 30.66 4.20 -26.33
N ILE A 33 29.48 4.74 -26.05
CA ILE A 33 28.76 4.37 -24.84
C ILE A 33 28.49 2.89 -25.06
N TYR A 34 29.17 2.06 -24.28
CA TYR A 34 28.79 0.67 -24.16
C TYR A 34 27.37 0.70 -23.60
N VAL A 35 26.37 0.61 -24.49
CA VAL A 35 25.02 0.22 -24.06
C VAL A 35 25.27 -1.18 -23.56
N GLU A 36 25.33 -1.34 -22.23
CA GLU A 36 25.28 -2.65 -21.61
C GLU A 36 24.06 -3.32 -22.23
N GLU A 37 24.27 -4.29 -23.14
CA GLU A 37 23.20 -5.17 -23.58
C GLU A 37 22.62 -5.72 -22.28
N ASN A 38 21.35 -5.42 -22.01
CA ASN A 38 20.59 -6.09 -20.97
C ASN A 38 20.93 -7.58 -21.13
N LEU A 39 21.61 -8.18 -20.14
CA LEU A 39 22.02 -9.58 -20.20
C LEU A 39 20.83 -10.38 -20.74
N PRO A 40 20.98 -11.17 -21.82
CA PRO A 40 19.85 -11.73 -22.54
C PRO A 40 19.00 -12.53 -21.56
N LEU A 41 17.86 -11.97 -21.19
CA LEU A 41 16.91 -12.65 -20.32
C LEU A 41 16.35 -13.83 -21.12
N PRO A 42 16.22 -15.01 -20.52
CA PRO A 42 15.54 -16.12 -21.18
C PRO A 42 14.09 -15.74 -21.52
N GLY A 43 13.63 -16.08 -22.72
CA GLY A 43 12.26 -15.79 -23.17
C GLY A 43 12.17 -14.68 -24.22
N GLU A 44 10.95 -14.42 -24.69
CA GLU A 44 10.66 -13.39 -25.69
C GLU A 44 10.24 -12.08 -25.01
N GLU A 45 10.77 -10.96 -25.51
CA GLU A 45 10.42 -9.63 -25.03
C GLU A 45 8.92 -9.35 -25.24
N SER A 46 8.26 -8.82 -24.23
CA SER A 46 6.83 -8.51 -24.31
C SER A 46 6.59 -7.24 -25.14
N PRO A 47 5.55 -7.19 -25.98
CA PRO A 47 5.23 -5.99 -26.75
C PRO A 47 5.10 -4.73 -25.86
N PRO A 48 5.51 -3.54 -26.34
CA PRO A 48 5.30 -2.29 -25.60
C PRO A 48 3.84 -2.10 -25.22
N GLY A 49 3.62 -1.63 -23.99
CA GLY A 49 2.26 -1.42 -23.48
C GLY A 49 1.57 -2.71 -23.00
N SER A 50 2.34 -3.78 -22.81
CA SER A 50 1.83 -5.02 -22.22
C SER A 50 1.27 -4.76 -20.82
N PRO A 51 0.02 -5.20 -20.51
CA PRO A 51 -0.57 -4.94 -19.21
C PRO A 51 0.05 -5.75 -18.06
N TRP A 52 -0.02 -5.16 -16.86
CA TRP A 52 0.23 -5.78 -15.57
C TRP A 52 -0.86 -5.36 -14.57
N PRO A 53 -1.61 -6.28 -13.93
CA PRO A 53 -1.66 -7.72 -14.21
C PRO A 53 -2.06 -8.10 -15.64
N LEU A 54 -1.64 -9.27 -16.10
CA LEU A 54 -2.06 -9.85 -17.37
C LEU A 54 -3.58 -10.15 -17.38
N PRO A 55 -4.35 -9.66 -18.38
CA PRO A 55 -5.77 -9.94 -18.47
C PRO A 55 -6.07 -11.43 -18.71
N ARG A 56 -7.26 -11.89 -18.30
CA ARG A 56 -7.69 -13.29 -18.54
C ARG A 56 -7.72 -13.66 -20.02
N GLU A 57 -8.31 -12.81 -20.85
CA GLU A 57 -8.36 -12.98 -22.30
C GLU A 57 -7.83 -11.72 -22.97
N TRP A 58 -6.81 -11.88 -23.81
CA TRP A 58 -6.22 -10.77 -24.57
C TRP A 58 -5.92 -11.19 -26.00
N SER A 59 -6.56 -10.51 -26.95
CA SER A 59 -6.32 -10.68 -28.38
C SER A 59 -5.78 -9.39 -28.97
N GLN A 60 -4.65 -9.47 -29.68
CA GLN A 60 -4.00 -8.34 -30.30
C GLN A 60 -3.94 -8.51 -31.82
N SER A 61 -4.06 -7.39 -32.52
CA SER A 61 -3.78 -7.27 -33.94
C SER A 61 -2.42 -6.58 -34.14
N PRO A 62 -1.70 -6.86 -35.24
CA PRO A 62 -0.52 -6.08 -35.63
C PRO A 62 -0.86 -4.65 -36.06
N LEU A 63 -2.14 -4.33 -36.30
CA LEU A 63 -2.57 -2.98 -36.64
C LEU A 63 -2.41 -2.04 -35.44
N GLN A 64 -1.77 -0.90 -35.69
CA GLN A 64 -1.56 0.15 -34.71
C GLN A 64 -2.40 1.38 -35.02
N VAL A 65 -2.80 2.07 -33.95
CA VAL A 65 -3.49 3.34 -34.00
C VAL A 65 -2.74 4.33 -33.11
N THR A 66 -2.96 5.62 -33.32
CA THR A 66 -2.37 6.70 -32.52
C THR A 66 -3.42 7.47 -31.74
N LEU A 67 -3.00 8.24 -30.75
CA LEU A 67 -3.86 9.16 -30.02
C LEU A 67 -3.23 10.55 -30.01
N ASP A 68 -4.09 11.56 -30.04
CA ASP A 68 -3.68 12.95 -29.88
C ASP A 68 -4.03 13.40 -28.44
N PRO A 69 -3.04 13.73 -27.59
CA PRO A 69 -3.28 14.12 -26.21
C PRO A 69 -4.11 15.41 -26.09
N THR A 70 -4.18 16.24 -27.14
CA THR A 70 -4.91 17.51 -27.12
C THR A 70 -6.40 17.37 -27.48
N THR A 71 -6.77 16.29 -28.17
CA THR A 71 -8.13 16.09 -28.68
C THR A 71 -8.79 14.79 -28.19
N PHE A 72 -8.01 13.83 -27.68
CA PHE A 72 -8.53 12.58 -27.14
C PHE A 72 -9.40 12.83 -25.90
N ILE A 73 -10.57 12.18 -25.85
CA ILE A 73 -11.49 12.25 -24.72
C ILE A 73 -11.85 10.87 -24.20
N ILE A 74 -12.08 10.77 -22.90
CA ILE A 74 -12.77 9.63 -22.28
C ILE A 74 -14.12 10.12 -21.80
N SER A 75 -15.19 9.43 -22.18
CA SER A 75 -16.55 9.76 -21.75
C SER A 75 -17.21 8.55 -21.11
N ALA A 76 -18.03 8.77 -20.07
CA ALA A 76 -18.84 7.73 -19.45
C ALA A 76 -20.34 8.02 -19.61
N ASP A 77 -21.16 6.96 -19.70
CA ASP A 77 -22.62 7.04 -19.74
C ASP A 77 -23.28 7.27 -18.37
N LEU A 78 -22.47 7.36 -17.31
CA LEU A 78 -22.92 7.37 -15.93
C LEU A 78 -22.93 8.79 -15.33
N LEU A 79 -24.07 9.47 -15.44
CA LEU A 79 -24.25 10.83 -14.91
C LEU A 79 -24.23 10.86 -13.38
N GLY A 80 -23.46 11.80 -12.80
CA GLY A 80 -23.45 12.07 -11.35
C GLY A 80 -22.63 11.08 -10.51
N CYS A 81 -21.81 10.23 -11.15
CA CYS A 81 -20.96 9.30 -10.44
C CYS A 81 -19.54 9.85 -10.26
N ASN A 82 -19.30 10.45 -9.10
CA ASN A 82 -17.99 11.05 -8.79
C ASN A 82 -16.81 10.07 -8.95
N VAL A 83 -16.99 8.78 -8.69
CA VAL A 83 -15.94 7.77 -8.81
C VAL A 83 -15.38 7.69 -10.23
N ILE A 84 -16.26 7.58 -11.24
CA ILE A 84 -15.81 7.45 -12.63
C ILE A 84 -15.34 8.79 -13.18
N ASP A 85 -15.96 9.89 -12.77
CA ASP A 85 -15.57 11.25 -13.20
C ASP A 85 -14.13 11.58 -12.76
N TYR A 86 -13.82 11.37 -11.47
CA TYR A 86 -12.45 11.57 -10.97
C TYR A 86 -11.46 10.58 -11.59
N ALA A 87 -11.89 9.34 -11.88
CA ALA A 87 -11.05 8.36 -12.55
C ALA A 87 -10.71 8.77 -13.98
N ILE A 88 -11.67 9.28 -14.75
CA ILE A 88 -11.45 9.76 -16.12
C ILE A 88 -10.39 10.87 -16.14
N HIS A 89 -10.55 11.89 -15.28
CA HIS A 89 -9.57 12.96 -15.17
C HIS A 89 -8.17 12.45 -14.79
N ARG A 90 -8.10 11.54 -13.82
CA ARG A 90 -6.84 10.93 -13.39
C ARG A 90 -6.19 10.13 -14.52
N TYR A 91 -6.94 9.28 -15.21
CA TYR A 91 -6.39 8.40 -16.24
C TYR A 91 -6.00 9.13 -17.52
N LEU A 92 -6.62 10.26 -17.86
CA LEU A 92 -6.11 11.14 -18.92
C LEU A 92 -4.67 11.58 -18.59
N ASN A 93 -4.43 12.05 -17.36
CA ASN A 93 -3.09 12.47 -16.93
C ASN A 93 -2.10 11.29 -16.84
N LEU A 94 -2.54 10.11 -16.38
CA LEU A 94 -1.69 8.92 -16.28
C LEU A 94 -1.41 8.24 -17.63
N THR A 95 -2.20 8.52 -18.66
CA THR A 95 -2.01 8.00 -20.03
C THR A 95 -1.02 8.88 -20.79
N PHE A 96 -1.11 10.20 -20.62
CA PHE A 96 -0.31 11.18 -21.36
C PHE A 96 0.79 11.83 -20.50
N ILE A 97 1.80 11.05 -20.11
CA ILE A 97 2.88 11.50 -19.20
C ILE A 97 4.07 12.16 -19.96
N GLY A 98 4.18 11.96 -21.27
CA GLY A 98 5.26 12.55 -22.07
C GLY A 98 4.93 13.98 -22.51
N GLY A 99 5.87 14.92 -22.30
CA GLY A 99 5.73 16.36 -22.58
C GLY A 99 5.32 16.71 -24.03
N ASP A 100 6.28 17.15 -24.87
CA ASP A 100 6.02 17.49 -26.29
C ASP A 100 5.78 16.21 -27.14
N THR A 101 4.69 15.51 -26.84
CA THR A 101 4.21 14.33 -27.55
C THR A 101 3.09 14.69 -28.52
N LYS A 102 3.01 13.97 -29.65
CA LYS A 102 2.00 14.23 -30.70
C LYS A 102 1.39 12.93 -31.22
N ALA A 103 0.30 13.05 -31.95
CA ALA A 103 -0.21 11.93 -32.74
C ALA A 103 0.73 11.60 -33.90
N ASP A 104 0.78 10.32 -34.25
CA ASP A 104 1.50 9.82 -35.42
C ASP A 104 0.71 10.13 -36.70
N VAL A 105 1.26 10.99 -37.56
CA VAL A 105 0.61 11.42 -38.80
C VAL A 105 0.38 10.26 -39.78
N GLY A 106 1.11 9.15 -39.63
CA GLY A 106 1.00 7.97 -40.49
C GLY A 106 -0.03 6.93 -40.03
N LEU A 107 -0.64 7.08 -38.85
CA LEU A 107 -1.55 6.09 -38.26
C LEU A 107 -2.98 6.63 -38.11
N PRO A 108 -4.01 5.76 -38.17
CA PRO A 108 -5.37 6.12 -37.82
C PRO A 108 -5.45 6.62 -36.37
N VAL A 109 -6.16 7.72 -36.14
CA VAL A 109 -6.33 8.33 -34.82
C VAL A 109 -7.51 7.69 -34.09
N LEU A 110 -7.32 7.28 -32.84
CA LEU A 110 -8.39 6.94 -31.90
C LEU A 110 -8.88 8.25 -31.25
N PRO A 111 -10.12 8.72 -31.53
CA PRO A 111 -10.58 10.02 -31.04
C PRO A 111 -11.12 9.97 -29.60
N PHE A 112 -11.66 8.83 -29.16
CA PHE A 112 -12.27 8.72 -27.84
C PHE A 112 -12.28 7.28 -27.29
N LEU A 113 -12.47 7.16 -25.98
CA LEU A 113 -12.85 5.94 -25.29
C LEU A 113 -14.21 6.12 -24.62
N ASN A 114 -15.21 5.33 -25.04
CA ASN A 114 -16.53 5.33 -24.43
C ASN A 114 -16.59 4.27 -23.32
N VAL A 115 -16.86 4.71 -22.10
CA VAL A 115 -17.03 3.88 -20.91
C VAL A 115 -18.52 3.66 -20.65
N THR A 116 -18.97 2.42 -20.57
CA THR A 116 -20.34 2.08 -20.19
C THR A 116 -20.37 1.27 -18.89
N VAL A 117 -21.28 1.63 -17.97
CA VAL A 117 -21.43 0.95 -16.67
C VAL A 117 -22.87 0.50 -16.47
N ALA A 118 -23.10 -0.82 -16.47
CA ALA A 118 -24.46 -1.38 -16.49
C ALA A 118 -25.27 -1.19 -15.19
N SER A 119 -24.64 -1.33 -14.01
CA SER A 119 -25.35 -1.34 -12.72
C SER A 119 -25.49 0.04 -12.04
N GLY A 120 -25.05 1.11 -12.69
CA GLY A 120 -25.05 2.45 -12.10
C GLY A 120 -23.82 2.75 -11.24
N CYS A 121 -23.94 3.74 -10.34
CA CYS A 121 -22.86 4.16 -9.44
C CYS A 121 -23.01 3.49 -8.06
N ASP A 122 -22.30 2.39 -7.84
CA ASP A 122 -22.03 1.92 -6.48
C ASP A 122 -21.00 2.86 -5.84
N HIS A 123 -21.34 3.46 -4.71
CA HIS A 123 -20.48 4.46 -4.09
C HIS A 123 -19.39 3.83 -3.21
N THR A 124 -19.57 2.62 -2.67
CA THR A 124 -18.64 2.06 -1.68
C THR A 124 -18.24 0.63 -2.06
N PRO A 125 -16.94 0.37 -2.31
CA PRO A 125 -16.49 -0.98 -2.62
C PRO A 125 -16.65 -1.87 -1.38
N HIS A 126 -17.02 -3.13 -1.59
CA HIS A 126 -17.17 -4.12 -0.52
C HIS A 126 -16.71 -5.50 -1.01
N LEU A 127 -16.49 -6.45 -0.09
CA LEU A 127 -16.22 -7.82 -0.48
C LEU A 127 -17.45 -8.37 -1.22
N ASN A 128 -17.28 -8.69 -2.50
CA ASN A 128 -18.34 -9.22 -3.33
C ASN A 128 -17.84 -10.46 -4.09
N LEU A 129 -18.60 -11.55 -3.99
CA LEU A 129 -18.23 -12.83 -4.60
C LEU A 129 -18.76 -12.99 -6.03
N ASP A 130 -19.52 -12.03 -6.56
CA ASP A 130 -19.91 -12.01 -7.96
C ASP A 130 -18.66 -11.81 -8.84
N PRO A 131 -18.31 -12.77 -9.73
CA PRO A 131 -17.16 -12.63 -10.62
C PRO A 131 -17.28 -11.44 -11.58
N ASN A 132 -18.47 -10.87 -11.76
CA ASN A 132 -18.69 -9.67 -12.57
C ASN A 132 -18.51 -8.36 -11.80
N TYR A 133 -18.29 -8.39 -10.49
CA TYR A 133 -18.22 -7.17 -9.68
C TYR A 133 -17.10 -6.23 -10.13
N GLU A 134 -15.95 -6.76 -10.56
CA GLU A 134 -14.83 -5.99 -11.09
C GLU A 134 -14.48 -6.37 -12.54
N SER A 135 -15.41 -6.99 -13.28
CA SER A 135 -15.19 -7.41 -14.66
C SER A 135 -15.37 -6.26 -15.66
N TYR A 136 -14.65 -6.35 -16.78
CA TYR A 136 -14.77 -5.41 -17.89
C TYR A 136 -14.38 -6.04 -19.22
N THR A 137 -14.82 -5.42 -20.31
CA THR A 137 -14.34 -5.68 -21.67
C THR A 137 -13.82 -4.39 -22.28
N LEU A 138 -12.62 -4.42 -22.85
CA LEU A 138 -11.99 -3.29 -23.52
C LEU A 138 -11.76 -3.67 -24.99
N GLU A 139 -12.31 -2.88 -25.90
CA GLU A 139 -12.22 -3.10 -27.35
C GLU A 139 -11.74 -1.83 -28.04
N ILE A 140 -10.63 -1.97 -28.78
CA ILE A 140 -10.12 -0.95 -29.70
C ILE A 140 -10.23 -1.57 -31.09
N THR A 141 -11.10 -1.03 -31.92
CA THR A 141 -11.40 -1.57 -33.26
C THR A 141 -11.13 -0.55 -34.34
N GLN A 142 -10.69 -1.04 -35.51
CA GLN A 142 -10.54 -0.26 -36.72
C GLN A 142 -11.47 -0.82 -37.79
N THR A 143 -12.39 0.00 -38.29
CA THR A 143 -13.31 -0.31 -39.38
C THR A 143 -13.07 0.65 -40.55
N GLU A 144 -13.82 0.49 -41.65
CA GLU A 144 -13.81 1.46 -42.77
C GLU A 144 -14.28 2.86 -42.34
N GLU A 145 -15.09 2.94 -41.27
CA GLU A 145 -15.68 4.18 -40.75
C GLU A 145 -14.72 4.93 -39.80
N GLY A 146 -13.64 4.30 -39.34
CA GLY A 146 -12.63 4.89 -38.47
C GLY A 146 -12.16 3.96 -37.35
N VAL A 147 -11.55 4.55 -36.32
CA VAL A 147 -11.13 3.84 -35.10
C VAL A 147 -12.11 4.16 -33.97
N SER A 148 -12.51 3.14 -33.21
CA SER A 148 -13.38 3.30 -32.04
C SER A 148 -12.80 2.58 -30.83
N GLY A 149 -12.99 3.18 -29.65
CA GLY A 149 -12.60 2.62 -28.37
C GLY A 149 -13.81 2.49 -27.44
N ARG A 150 -13.99 1.30 -26.86
CA ARG A 150 -15.10 1.00 -25.95
C ARG A 150 -14.62 0.22 -24.73
N LEU A 151 -15.05 0.65 -23.56
CA LEU A 151 -14.86 -0.02 -22.27
C LEU A 151 -16.22 -0.29 -21.64
N ASP A 152 -16.66 -1.54 -21.62
CA ASP A 152 -17.92 -1.92 -20.98
C ASP A 152 -17.63 -2.65 -19.66
N ALA A 153 -18.33 -2.28 -18.60
CA ALA A 153 -18.19 -2.89 -17.28
C ALA A 153 -19.56 -3.12 -16.62
N HIS A 154 -19.63 -4.15 -15.78
CA HIS A 154 -20.87 -4.41 -15.03
C HIS A 154 -21.07 -3.37 -13.92
N THR A 155 -20.01 -3.01 -13.20
CA THR A 155 -20.02 -1.98 -12.14
C THR A 155 -18.97 -0.91 -12.40
N VAL A 156 -19.05 0.20 -11.67
CA VAL A 156 -18.05 1.26 -11.72
C VAL A 156 -16.64 0.76 -11.39
N TRP A 157 -16.53 -0.27 -10.53
CA TRP A 157 -15.25 -0.86 -10.13
C TRP A 157 -14.55 -1.55 -11.31
N GLY A 158 -15.30 -2.31 -12.12
CA GLY A 158 -14.80 -2.87 -13.38
C GLY A 158 -14.34 -1.78 -14.35
N GLY A 159 -15.08 -0.66 -14.42
CA GLY A 159 -14.68 0.52 -15.18
C GLY A 159 -13.32 1.08 -14.74
N LEU A 160 -13.06 1.19 -13.44
CA LEU A 160 -11.75 1.61 -12.92
C LEU A 160 -10.61 0.66 -13.33
N ARG A 161 -10.85 -0.67 -13.32
CA ARG A 161 -9.85 -1.67 -13.71
C ARG A 161 -9.56 -1.62 -15.20
N GLY A 162 -10.58 -1.40 -16.02
CA GLY A 162 -10.44 -1.24 -17.46
C GLY A 162 -9.73 0.05 -17.87
N LEU A 163 -9.95 1.16 -17.14
CA LEU A 163 -9.21 2.40 -17.36
C LEU A 163 -7.71 2.25 -17.05
N GLU A 164 -7.35 1.51 -15.99
CA GLU A 164 -5.94 1.16 -15.74
C GLU A 164 -5.37 0.39 -16.94
N THR A 165 -6.05 -0.68 -17.38
CA THR A 165 -5.59 -1.49 -18.52
C THR A 165 -5.46 -0.67 -19.80
N PHE A 166 -6.41 0.23 -20.09
CA PHE A 166 -6.31 1.13 -21.24
C PHE A 166 -5.07 2.03 -21.14
N SER A 167 -4.84 2.66 -19.99
CA SER A 167 -3.64 3.48 -19.77
C SER A 167 -2.33 2.69 -19.90
N GLN A 168 -2.40 1.36 -19.73
CA GLN A 168 -1.25 0.48 -19.89
C GLN A 168 -0.92 0.19 -21.36
N LEU A 169 -1.95 0.01 -22.19
CA LEU A 169 -1.82 -0.29 -23.61
C LEU A 169 -1.23 0.87 -24.42
N VAL A 170 -1.50 2.10 -23.99
CA VAL A 170 -0.90 3.30 -24.58
C VAL A 170 0.57 3.37 -24.20
N HIS A 171 1.43 3.49 -25.21
CA HIS A 171 2.86 3.67 -25.03
C HIS A 171 3.38 4.78 -25.94
N ILE A 172 4.53 5.34 -25.56
CA ILE A 172 5.27 6.29 -26.38
C ILE A 172 6.21 5.49 -27.28
N ALA A 173 6.10 5.70 -28.60
CA ALA A 173 6.98 5.10 -29.58
C ALA A 173 8.15 6.06 -29.88
N GLU A 174 9.36 5.57 -29.62
CA GLU A 174 10.62 6.27 -29.94
C GLU A 174 11.11 5.92 -31.36
N PRO A 175 11.84 6.82 -32.05
CA PRO A 175 12.30 8.14 -31.60
C PRO A 175 11.32 9.29 -31.87
N ASP A 176 10.15 9.00 -32.46
CA ASP A 176 9.22 10.03 -32.94
C ASP A 176 8.40 10.69 -31.82
N ASN A 177 8.49 10.16 -30.58
CA ASN A 177 7.78 10.62 -29.39
C ASN A 177 6.25 10.73 -29.60
N VAL A 178 5.67 9.70 -30.22
CA VAL A 178 4.24 9.62 -30.55
C VAL A 178 3.53 8.55 -29.74
N TYR A 179 2.27 8.81 -29.36
CA TYR A 179 1.47 7.80 -28.67
C TYR A 179 0.93 6.76 -29.65
N ARG A 180 1.11 5.48 -29.32
CA ARG A 180 0.58 4.35 -30.08
C ARG A 180 -0.10 3.35 -29.16
N LEU A 181 -1.06 2.62 -29.71
CA LEU A 181 -1.57 1.37 -29.15
C LEU A 181 -1.99 0.41 -30.28
N ASN A 182 -2.05 -0.87 -29.98
CA ASN A 182 -2.52 -1.87 -30.93
C ASN A 182 -4.05 -1.99 -30.89
N VAL A 183 -4.65 -2.27 -32.04
CA VAL A 183 -6.04 -2.76 -32.13
C VAL A 183 -6.14 -4.04 -31.30
N THR A 184 -7.05 -4.06 -30.34
CA THR A 184 -7.08 -5.10 -29.30
C THR A 184 -8.48 -5.37 -28.77
N LYS A 185 -8.65 -6.59 -28.26
CA LYS A 185 -9.83 -7.01 -27.52
C LYS A 185 -9.40 -7.69 -26.23
N ILE A 186 -9.91 -7.19 -25.12
CA ILE A 186 -9.66 -7.70 -23.77
C ILE A 186 -11.00 -8.02 -23.12
N LYS A 187 -11.06 -9.18 -22.46
CA LYS A 187 -12.11 -9.52 -21.51
C LYS A 187 -11.45 -9.97 -20.22
N ASP A 188 -11.80 -9.33 -19.13
CA ASP A 188 -11.02 -9.47 -17.90
C ASP A 188 -11.88 -9.38 -16.64
N ALA A 189 -11.40 -10.05 -15.59
CA ALA A 189 -12.00 -10.08 -14.26
C ALA A 189 -10.97 -10.64 -13.26
N PRO A 190 -11.01 -10.24 -11.98
CA PRO A 190 -10.08 -10.78 -11.00
C PRO A 190 -10.34 -12.26 -10.73
N ARG A 191 -9.30 -13.06 -10.52
CA ARG A 191 -9.42 -14.44 -10.04
C ARG A 191 -9.96 -14.52 -8.62
N PHE A 192 -9.51 -13.63 -7.75
CA PHE A 192 -9.91 -13.57 -6.34
C PHE A 192 -10.53 -12.23 -5.97
N PRO A 193 -11.63 -12.21 -5.19
CA PRO A 193 -12.30 -10.98 -4.78
C PRO A 193 -11.54 -10.18 -3.70
N HIS A 194 -10.66 -10.82 -2.91
CA HIS A 194 -9.85 -10.14 -1.89
C HIS A 194 -8.37 -10.07 -2.29
N ARG A 195 -7.88 -8.87 -2.60
CA ARG A 195 -6.50 -8.65 -3.08
C ARG A 195 -5.87 -7.53 -2.29
N GLY A 196 -5.27 -7.89 -1.16
CA GLY A 196 -4.85 -6.95 -0.14
C GLY A 196 -3.38 -6.59 -0.15
N LEU A 197 -3.10 -5.45 0.47
CA LEU A 197 -1.77 -5.01 0.87
C LEU A 197 -1.84 -4.54 2.32
N LEU A 198 -1.07 -5.20 3.21
CA LEU A 198 -0.90 -4.76 4.58
C LEU A 198 0.20 -3.71 4.66
N VAL A 199 -0.12 -2.58 5.31
CA VAL A 199 0.86 -1.57 5.73
C VAL A 199 0.80 -1.39 7.24
N ASP A 200 1.96 -1.42 7.87
CA ASP A 200 2.14 -1.20 9.31
C ASP A 200 2.55 0.25 9.56
N THR A 201 1.72 0.97 10.31
CA THR A 201 1.98 2.36 10.70
C THR A 201 2.28 2.54 12.18
N ALA A 202 2.40 1.44 12.91
CA ALA A 202 2.61 1.43 14.35
C ALA A 202 4.10 1.29 14.69
N ARG A 203 4.79 0.37 14.02
CA ARG A 203 6.24 0.17 14.20
C ARG A 203 7.01 1.40 13.75
N HIS A 204 6.61 2.01 12.64
CA HIS A 204 7.00 3.36 12.26
C HIS A 204 5.80 4.12 11.69
N PHE A 205 5.68 5.40 12.03
CA PHE A 205 4.61 6.25 11.49
C PHE A 205 4.84 6.52 10.00
N LEU A 206 3.80 6.34 9.18
CA LEU A 206 3.81 6.72 7.76
C LEU A 206 3.03 8.03 7.55
N PRO A 207 3.65 9.09 7.01
CA PRO A 207 2.92 10.29 6.63
C PRO A 207 1.77 9.99 5.67
N LYS A 208 0.66 10.72 5.82
CA LYS A 208 -0.55 10.54 4.99
C LYS A 208 -0.26 10.51 3.49
N ASN A 209 0.59 11.39 2.98
CA ASN A 209 0.93 11.43 1.55
C ASN A 209 1.58 10.12 1.07
N ILE A 210 2.37 9.45 1.91
CA ILE A 210 2.93 8.14 1.59
C ILE A 210 1.83 7.07 1.48
N LEU A 211 0.81 7.13 2.36
CA LEU A 211 -0.35 6.23 2.26
C LEU A 211 -1.18 6.51 1.00
N LEU A 212 -1.28 7.77 0.56
CA LEU A 212 -1.92 8.12 -0.72
C LEU A 212 -1.13 7.55 -1.91
N ASP A 213 0.21 7.65 -1.89
CA ASP A 213 1.08 7.04 -2.91
C ASP A 213 0.95 5.51 -2.95
N VAL A 214 0.79 4.87 -1.78
CA VAL A 214 0.46 3.44 -1.68
C VAL A 214 -0.88 3.14 -2.34
N LEU A 215 -1.93 3.91 -2.07
CA LEU A 215 -3.25 3.71 -2.67
C LEU A 215 -3.24 3.91 -4.19
N ASP A 216 -2.50 4.90 -4.70
CA ASP A 216 -2.32 5.09 -6.14
C ASP A 216 -1.64 3.88 -6.79
N SER A 217 -0.51 3.45 -6.23
CA SER A 217 0.24 2.31 -6.74
C SER A 217 -0.51 0.98 -6.59
N MET A 218 -1.34 0.80 -5.56
CA MET A 218 -2.26 -0.33 -5.43
C MET A 218 -3.27 -0.37 -6.60
N ALA A 219 -3.85 0.78 -6.96
CA ALA A 219 -4.81 0.88 -8.05
C ALA A 219 -4.20 0.45 -9.39
N TRP A 220 -2.95 0.86 -9.65
CA TRP A 220 -2.23 0.49 -10.88
C TRP A 220 -1.90 -1.01 -10.96
N ASN A 221 -1.84 -1.66 -9.80
CA ASN A 221 -1.65 -3.11 -9.69
C ASN A 221 -2.98 -3.87 -9.52
N LYS A 222 -4.14 -3.20 -9.58
CA LYS A 222 -5.48 -3.77 -9.39
C LYS A 222 -5.71 -4.45 -8.03
N LEU A 223 -4.95 -4.06 -7.00
CA LEU A 223 -5.25 -4.41 -5.60
C LEU A 223 -6.50 -3.63 -5.14
N ASN A 224 -7.28 -4.21 -4.23
CA ASN A 224 -8.56 -3.64 -3.82
C ASN A 224 -8.78 -3.60 -2.31
N VAL A 225 -7.80 -3.98 -1.49
CA VAL A 225 -7.87 -3.89 -0.03
C VAL A 225 -6.59 -3.29 0.51
N LEU A 226 -6.70 -2.18 1.23
CA LEU A 226 -5.67 -1.69 2.13
C LEU A 226 -5.96 -2.29 3.50
N HIS A 227 -5.14 -3.25 3.91
CA HIS A 227 -5.14 -3.74 5.28
C HIS A 227 -4.25 -2.78 6.09
N TRP A 228 -4.88 -1.94 6.89
CA TRP A 228 -4.18 -0.92 7.66
C TRP A 228 -3.93 -1.41 9.07
N HIS A 229 -2.75 -1.98 9.30
CA HIS A 229 -2.24 -2.30 10.62
C HIS A 229 -1.82 -1.01 11.33
N ILE A 230 -2.80 -0.38 12.00
CA ILE A 230 -2.72 1.03 12.38
C ILE A 230 -2.02 1.24 13.72
N VAL A 231 -2.10 0.28 14.63
CA VAL A 231 -1.59 0.34 16.01
C VAL A 231 -0.92 -0.99 16.37
N ASP A 232 0.06 -0.95 17.27
CA ASP A 232 0.80 -2.11 17.79
C ASP A 232 1.53 -1.68 19.09
N ASP A 233 2.47 -2.49 19.59
CA ASP A 233 3.25 -2.26 20.80
C ASP A 233 3.96 -0.89 20.80
N GLN A 234 4.58 -0.53 19.69
CA GLN A 234 5.51 0.60 19.65
C GLN A 234 4.77 1.93 19.58
N SER A 235 3.59 2.00 18.96
CA SER A 235 2.79 3.23 18.96
C SER A 235 1.30 3.03 18.68
N PHE A 236 0.50 3.99 19.18
CA PHE A 236 -0.93 4.12 18.90
C PHE A 236 -1.19 5.47 18.18
N PRO A 237 -1.00 5.57 16.86
CA PRO A 237 -1.15 6.83 16.13
C PRO A 237 -2.61 7.17 15.79
N TYR A 238 -3.56 6.25 15.92
CA TYR A 238 -4.98 6.51 15.61
C TYR A 238 -5.65 7.41 16.65
N GLU A 239 -6.23 8.54 16.22
CA GLU A 239 -7.05 9.38 17.09
C GLU A 239 -8.45 8.79 17.27
N SER A 240 -8.73 8.12 18.39
CA SER A 240 -10.09 7.67 18.71
C SER A 240 -10.99 8.84 19.12
N ARG A 241 -12.26 8.82 18.67
CA ARG A 241 -13.26 9.85 19.02
C ARG A 241 -13.67 9.77 20.48
N ILE A 242 -13.81 8.54 20.98
CA ILE A 242 -14.27 8.29 22.35
C ILE A 242 -13.11 8.12 23.35
N PHE A 243 -11.91 7.78 22.88
CA PHE A 243 -10.71 7.64 23.71
C PHE A 243 -9.54 8.50 23.18
N PRO A 244 -9.63 9.85 23.23
CA PRO A 244 -8.58 10.73 22.71
C PRO A 244 -7.23 10.58 23.44
N ASN A 245 -7.25 10.06 24.67
CA ASN A 245 -6.03 9.75 25.41
C ASN A 245 -5.16 8.68 24.73
N MET A 246 -5.74 7.83 23.87
CA MET A 246 -5.02 6.76 23.18
C MET A 246 -3.90 7.30 22.29
N SER A 247 -4.21 8.22 21.38
CA SER A 247 -3.17 8.86 20.56
C SER A 247 -2.33 9.86 21.35
N LEU A 248 -2.92 10.56 22.32
CA LEU A 248 -2.21 11.55 23.14
C LEU A 248 -0.99 10.95 23.87
N TYR A 249 -1.13 9.74 24.41
CA TYR A 249 -0.05 9.06 25.15
C TYR A 249 0.60 7.91 24.38
N GLY A 250 -0.13 7.29 23.43
CA GLY A 250 0.34 6.13 22.70
C GLY A 250 1.10 6.44 21.41
N ALA A 251 0.87 7.59 20.78
CA ALA A 251 1.61 8.00 19.58
C ALA A 251 3.08 8.33 19.90
N TYR A 252 3.95 8.26 18.90
CA TYR A 252 5.37 8.61 19.07
C TYR A 252 5.57 10.06 19.51
N THR A 253 4.83 10.99 18.88
CA THR A 253 4.74 12.40 19.28
C THR A 253 3.37 12.93 18.85
N PRO A 254 2.93 14.12 19.33
CA PRO A 254 1.71 14.76 18.84
C PRO A 254 1.68 15.04 17.32
N ARG A 255 2.83 14.94 16.62
CA ARG A 255 2.93 15.08 15.15
C ARG A 255 2.75 13.76 14.39
N HIS A 256 2.78 12.63 15.08
CA HIS A 256 2.68 11.28 14.50
C HIS A 256 1.32 10.67 14.84
N VAL A 257 0.26 11.40 14.48
CA VAL A 257 -1.14 11.04 14.77
C VAL A 257 -1.91 11.09 13.46
N TYR A 258 -2.74 10.08 13.22
CA TYR A 258 -3.78 10.13 12.20
C TYR A 258 -5.03 10.72 12.82
N THR A 259 -5.31 11.98 12.49
CA THR A 259 -6.53 12.64 12.94
C THR A 259 -7.75 12.00 12.28
N GLN A 260 -8.94 12.23 12.83
CA GLN A 260 -10.18 11.78 12.19
C GLN A 260 -10.32 12.29 10.74
N GLY A 261 -9.87 13.53 10.47
CA GLY A 261 -9.86 14.08 9.11
C GLY A 261 -8.88 13.34 8.19
N ASP A 262 -7.70 12.96 8.69
CA ASP A 262 -6.75 12.18 7.90
C ASP A 262 -7.28 10.81 7.53
N VAL A 263 -7.90 10.11 8.48
CA VAL A 263 -8.48 8.79 8.23
C VAL A 263 -9.63 8.89 7.22
N MET A 264 -10.53 9.88 7.35
CA MET A 264 -11.62 10.09 6.39
C MET A 264 -11.09 10.39 4.98
N ASP A 265 -10.07 11.24 4.86
CA ASP A 265 -9.45 11.56 3.57
C ASP A 265 -8.79 10.32 2.93
N ILE A 266 -8.12 9.48 3.72
CA ILE A 266 -7.50 8.23 3.23
C ILE A 266 -8.58 7.25 2.75
N VAL A 267 -9.64 7.05 3.54
CA VAL A 267 -10.77 6.18 3.18
C VAL A 267 -11.45 6.65 1.89
N GLU A 268 -11.71 7.95 1.75
CA GLU A 268 -12.33 8.52 0.56
C GLU A 268 -11.41 8.44 -0.67
N PHE A 269 -10.10 8.67 -0.48
CA PHE A 269 -9.10 8.56 -1.54
C PHE A 269 -8.97 7.11 -2.05
N ALA A 270 -9.06 6.13 -1.15
CA ALA A 270 -9.12 4.71 -1.47
C ALA A 270 -10.40 4.36 -2.24
N ARG A 271 -11.56 4.90 -1.82
CA ARG A 271 -12.85 4.72 -2.48
C ARG A 271 -12.83 5.16 -3.94
N TYR A 272 -12.22 6.30 -4.26
CA TYR A 272 -12.03 6.79 -5.65
C TYR A 272 -11.15 5.88 -6.54
N ARG A 273 -10.52 4.86 -5.95
CA ARG A 273 -9.71 3.84 -6.62
C ARG A 273 -10.32 2.44 -6.52
N GLY A 274 -11.51 2.33 -5.94
CA GLY A 274 -12.14 1.05 -5.66
C GLY A 274 -11.31 0.20 -4.70
N ILE A 275 -10.70 0.83 -3.70
CA ILE A 275 -9.91 0.17 -2.66
C ILE A 275 -10.69 0.30 -1.34
N ARG A 276 -10.90 -0.84 -0.70
CA ARG A 276 -11.45 -0.99 0.64
C ARG A 276 -10.36 -0.69 1.67
N VAL A 277 -10.71 -0.07 2.79
CA VAL A 277 -9.77 0.16 3.90
C VAL A 277 -10.25 -0.64 5.10
N ILE A 278 -9.53 -1.71 5.42
CA ILE A 278 -9.81 -2.59 6.56
C ILE A 278 -8.80 -2.24 7.66
N PRO A 279 -9.23 -1.62 8.76
CA PRO A 279 -8.33 -1.34 9.87
C PRO A 279 -8.07 -2.62 10.68
N GLU A 280 -6.88 -2.73 11.23
CA GLU A 280 -6.53 -3.73 12.24
C GLU A 280 -6.22 -3.07 13.58
N PHE A 281 -6.86 -3.58 14.63
CA PHE A 281 -6.57 -3.23 16.01
C PHE A 281 -6.31 -4.52 16.79
N ASP A 282 -5.06 -4.98 16.70
CA ASP A 282 -4.67 -6.27 17.24
C ASP A 282 -4.63 -6.28 18.77
N THR A 283 -5.18 -7.36 19.34
CA THR A 283 -5.25 -7.66 20.76
C THR A 283 -5.39 -9.19 20.94
N PRO A 284 -5.01 -9.80 22.07
CA PRO A 284 -4.49 -9.21 23.30
C PRO A 284 -2.98 -9.00 23.29
N GLY A 285 -2.25 -9.63 22.35
CA GLY A 285 -0.86 -9.32 22.05
C GLY A 285 -0.74 -7.95 21.40
N HIS A 286 0.49 -7.53 21.08
CA HIS A 286 0.75 -6.28 20.35
C HIS A 286 0.09 -5.03 20.97
N ALA A 287 -0.10 -5.06 22.30
CA ALA A 287 -0.99 -4.15 23.01
C ALA A 287 -0.26 -3.08 23.83
N GLN A 288 1.08 -3.03 23.83
CA GLN A 288 1.79 -2.02 24.63
C GLN A 288 1.41 -0.58 24.22
N GLY A 289 1.06 -0.33 22.96
CA GLY A 289 0.53 0.95 22.51
C GLY A 289 -0.74 1.39 23.24
N PHE A 290 -1.62 0.43 23.58
CA PHE A 290 -2.83 0.68 24.38
C PHE A 290 -2.47 0.99 25.84
N GLY A 291 -1.53 0.24 26.39
CA GLY A 291 -1.08 0.39 27.78
C GLY A 291 -0.43 1.73 28.09
N LYS A 292 0.11 2.45 27.10
CA LYS A 292 0.63 3.81 27.30
C LYS A 292 -0.44 4.80 27.76
N ALA A 293 -1.66 4.67 27.24
CA ALA A 293 -2.80 5.49 27.65
C ALA A 293 -3.57 4.88 28.82
N PHE A 294 -3.70 3.55 28.84
CA PHE A 294 -4.44 2.82 29.86
C PHE A 294 -3.61 1.69 30.47
N PRO A 295 -2.63 1.99 31.35
CA PRO A 295 -1.71 0.97 31.89
C PRO A 295 -2.41 -0.16 32.64
N HIS A 296 -3.57 0.13 33.25
CA HIS A 296 -4.37 -0.82 34.01
C HIS A 296 -5.06 -1.89 33.13
N LEU A 297 -5.05 -1.73 31.80
CA LEU A 297 -5.58 -2.73 30.87
C LEU A 297 -4.56 -3.83 30.55
N LEU A 298 -3.26 -3.63 30.80
CA LEU A 298 -2.24 -4.63 30.56
C LEU A 298 -2.00 -5.52 31.78
N THR A 299 -1.62 -6.78 31.55
CA THR A 299 -1.19 -7.68 32.63
C THR A 299 0.20 -7.27 33.14
N PRO A 300 0.36 -7.01 34.45
CA PRO A 300 1.70 -6.91 35.04
C PRO A 300 2.38 -8.29 35.05
N CYS A 301 3.59 -8.37 34.51
CA CYS A 301 4.41 -9.58 34.58
C CYS A 301 5.26 -9.59 35.87
N TYR A 302 5.67 -10.79 36.34
CA TYR A 302 6.34 -10.98 37.63
C TYR A 302 7.71 -11.65 37.46
N GLY A 303 8.72 -10.87 37.12
CA GLY A 303 10.05 -11.37 36.78
C GLY A 303 10.85 -11.91 37.96
N ASP A 304 10.65 -11.33 39.14
CA ASP A 304 11.19 -11.82 40.42
C ASP A 304 10.24 -12.79 41.15
N GLY A 305 9.07 -13.07 40.56
CA GLY A 305 8.00 -13.91 41.12
C GLY A 305 7.22 -13.29 42.29
N LYS A 306 7.44 -12.01 42.62
CA LYS A 306 6.84 -11.35 43.79
C LYS A 306 6.27 -9.98 43.49
N THR A 307 6.96 -9.22 42.65
CA THR A 307 6.68 -7.81 42.38
C THR A 307 6.04 -7.68 41.01
N ALA A 308 4.83 -7.12 40.99
CA ALA A 308 4.10 -6.81 39.76
C ALA A 308 4.88 -5.83 38.87
N GLY A 309 4.86 -6.04 37.56
CA GLY A 309 5.49 -5.15 36.59
C GLY A 309 7.02 -5.25 36.56
N THR A 310 7.59 -6.37 37.01
CA THR A 310 9.04 -6.59 36.95
C THR A 310 9.40 -7.40 35.70
N PRO A 311 10.30 -6.89 34.83
CA PRO A 311 10.73 -7.64 33.67
C PRO A 311 11.69 -8.76 34.05
N LYS A 312 11.73 -9.82 33.25
CA LYS A 312 12.75 -10.87 33.31
C LYS A 312 13.26 -11.14 31.91
N TYR A 313 14.08 -10.24 31.38
CA TYR A 313 14.65 -10.42 30.04
C TYR A 313 15.56 -11.66 29.97
N PRO A 314 15.50 -12.46 28.87
CA PRO A 314 14.68 -12.28 27.66
C PRO A 314 13.29 -12.98 27.72
N PHE A 315 12.79 -13.36 28.89
CA PHE A 315 11.55 -14.15 29.04
C PHE A 315 10.26 -13.34 28.99
N HIS A 316 10.24 -12.11 29.51
CA HIS A 316 9.11 -11.16 29.39
C HIS A 316 9.53 -9.76 29.85
N ALA A 317 8.89 -8.72 29.31
CA ALA A 317 8.95 -7.34 29.79
C ALA A 317 8.10 -7.15 31.06
N ALA A 318 7.92 -5.89 31.47
CA ALA A 318 7.10 -5.54 32.63
C ALA A 318 5.60 -5.73 32.38
N TYR A 319 5.16 -5.48 31.15
CA TYR A 319 3.78 -5.60 30.66
C TYR A 319 3.87 -6.02 29.19
N GLU A 320 2.98 -6.90 28.74
CA GLU A 320 3.03 -7.43 27.37
C GLU A 320 1.63 -7.43 26.73
N ASN A 321 0.70 -8.20 27.31
CA ASN A 321 -0.64 -8.39 26.75
C ASN A 321 -1.70 -7.62 27.54
N LEU A 322 -2.87 -7.40 26.92
CA LEU A 322 -4.09 -7.05 27.66
C LEU A 322 -4.40 -8.11 28.74
N ASP A 323 -5.04 -7.66 29.83
CA ASP A 323 -5.41 -8.51 30.95
C ASP A 323 -6.78 -9.18 30.74
N PRO A 324 -6.83 -10.47 30.42
CA PRO A 324 -8.09 -11.20 30.18
C PRO A 324 -8.89 -11.40 31.46
N THR A 325 -8.30 -11.14 32.63
CA THR A 325 -8.99 -11.25 33.93
C THR A 325 -9.69 -9.94 34.31
N ASN A 326 -9.36 -8.84 33.65
CA ASN A 326 -9.87 -7.51 33.95
C ASN A 326 -11.15 -7.22 33.13
N PRO A 327 -12.34 -7.08 33.75
CA PRO A 327 -13.58 -6.80 33.04
C PRO A 327 -13.55 -5.47 32.26
N GLN A 328 -12.74 -4.50 32.70
CA GLN A 328 -12.63 -3.19 32.02
C GLN A 328 -12.00 -3.32 30.62
N VAL A 329 -11.22 -4.37 30.35
CA VAL A 329 -10.70 -4.65 29.00
C VAL A 329 -11.86 -4.90 28.04
N TYR A 330 -12.81 -5.73 28.44
CA TYR A 330 -13.97 -6.06 27.60
C TYR A 330 -14.94 -4.87 27.43
N ASP A 331 -15.12 -4.07 28.49
CA ASP A 331 -15.91 -2.83 28.40
C ASP A 331 -15.27 -1.82 27.43
N PHE A 332 -13.94 -1.67 27.50
CA PHE A 332 -13.17 -0.84 26.58
C PHE A 332 -13.31 -1.34 25.14
N LEU A 333 -13.04 -2.62 24.87
CA LEU A 333 -13.09 -3.18 23.52
C LEU A 333 -14.49 -3.07 22.91
N LYS A 334 -15.54 -3.31 23.70
CA LYS A 334 -16.92 -3.14 23.23
C LYS A 334 -17.19 -1.71 22.79
N ALA A 335 -16.83 -0.72 23.61
CA ALA A 335 -17.02 0.69 23.27
C ALA A 335 -16.18 1.07 22.04
N PHE A 336 -14.95 0.57 21.98
CA PHE A 336 -14.01 0.85 20.89
C PHE A 336 -14.50 0.30 19.55
N LEU A 337 -14.89 -0.97 19.48
CA LEU A 337 -15.42 -1.59 18.26
C LEU A 337 -16.66 -0.87 17.71
N VAL A 338 -17.53 -0.36 18.59
CA VAL A 338 -18.70 0.43 18.18
C VAL A 338 -18.30 1.78 17.55
N ASP A 339 -17.26 2.44 18.08
CA ASP A 339 -16.79 3.73 17.54
C ASP A 339 -16.17 3.56 16.15
N LEU A 340 -15.45 2.47 15.90
CA LEU A 340 -14.75 2.25 14.64
C LEU A 340 -15.67 2.24 13.42
N LYS A 341 -16.93 1.79 13.57
CA LYS A 341 -17.94 1.82 12.51
C LYS A 341 -18.25 3.25 12.01
N HIS A 342 -18.05 4.27 12.83
CA HIS A 342 -18.28 5.65 12.43
C HIS A 342 -17.16 6.20 11.53
N THR A 343 -15.97 5.61 11.61
CA THR A 343 -14.79 6.07 10.86
C THR A 343 -14.51 5.17 9.65
N PHE A 344 -14.60 3.85 9.83
CA PHE A 344 -14.32 2.87 8.80
C PHE A 344 -15.64 2.29 8.27
N VAL A 345 -15.86 2.47 6.97
CA VAL A 345 -17.09 2.05 6.28
C VAL A 345 -16.98 0.67 5.64
N ASP A 346 -15.80 0.03 5.72
CA ASP A 346 -15.66 -1.36 5.29
C ASP A 346 -16.48 -2.25 6.22
N GLY A 347 -17.23 -3.20 5.65
CA GLY A 347 -18.02 -4.14 6.43
C GLY A 347 -17.18 -5.12 7.28
N TYR A 348 -15.85 -5.05 7.20
CA TYR A 348 -14.91 -5.85 7.95
C TYR A 348 -13.96 -4.99 8.82
N ILE A 349 -13.59 -5.57 9.95
CA ILE A 349 -12.45 -5.14 10.77
C ILE A 349 -11.50 -6.33 10.95
N HIS A 350 -10.20 -6.09 10.99
CA HIS A 350 -9.23 -7.11 11.39
C HIS A 350 -9.01 -7.04 12.90
N MET A 351 -9.24 -8.15 13.58
CA MET A 351 -9.16 -8.24 15.05
C MET A 351 -7.77 -8.65 15.55
N GLY A 352 -6.88 -9.02 14.62
CA GLY A 352 -5.57 -9.58 14.93
C GLY A 352 -5.69 -10.95 15.59
N LEU A 353 -5.43 -11.01 16.90
CA LEU A 353 -5.42 -12.20 17.76
C LEU A 353 -4.24 -13.15 17.51
N ASP A 354 -3.10 -12.64 17.05
CA ASP A 354 -1.87 -13.42 16.87
C ASP A 354 -0.87 -13.28 18.03
N GLU A 355 0.14 -14.14 17.98
CA GLU A 355 1.40 -14.11 18.76
C GLU A 355 1.30 -13.77 20.27
N VAL A 356 0.19 -14.12 20.92
CA VAL A 356 -0.02 -13.82 22.34
C VAL A 356 1.13 -14.32 23.21
N PHE A 357 1.71 -13.40 23.99
CA PHE A 357 2.91 -13.68 24.76
C PHE A 357 2.61 -14.36 26.10
N LEU A 358 2.36 -15.68 26.06
CA LEU A 358 1.96 -16.49 27.22
C LEU A 358 2.90 -16.43 28.45
N PRO A 359 4.24 -16.27 28.33
CA PRO A 359 5.11 -16.20 29.51
C PRO A 359 4.75 -15.09 30.50
N CYS A 360 4.27 -13.92 30.03
CA CYS A 360 3.84 -12.86 30.93
C CYS A 360 2.61 -13.29 31.75
N TRP A 361 1.58 -13.81 31.10
CA TRP A 361 0.39 -14.34 31.79
C TRP A 361 0.73 -15.47 32.76
N ASN A 362 1.61 -16.39 32.37
CA ASN A 362 2.07 -17.48 33.24
C ASN A 362 2.84 -16.99 34.48
N SER A 363 3.43 -15.79 34.43
CA SER A 363 4.09 -15.20 35.60
C SER A 363 3.10 -14.57 36.59
N SER A 364 1.87 -14.24 36.16
CA SER A 364 0.93 -13.44 36.94
C SER A 364 0.11 -14.28 37.94
N PRO A 365 0.18 -14.02 39.26
CA PRO A 365 -0.64 -14.72 40.26
C PRO A 365 -2.13 -14.42 40.09
N VAL A 366 -2.51 -13.26 39.53
CA VAL A 366 -3.91 -12.91 39.24
C VAL A 366 -4.46 -13.81 38.13
N VAL A 367 -3.65 -14.09 37.10
CA VAL A 367 -4.03 -15.05 36.05
C VAL A 367 -4.15 -16.47 36.61
N HIS A 368 -3.25 -16.90 37.51
CA HIS A 368 -3.38 -18.20 38.18
C HIS A 368 -4.64 -18.32 39.04
N GLU A 369 -5.04 -17.26 39.75
CA GLU A 369 -6.31 -17.23 40.50
C GLU A 369 -7.51 -17.33 39.55
N PHE A 370 -7.47 -16.59 38.44
CA PHE A 370 -8.50 -16.66 37.41
C PHE A 370 -8.61 -18.05 36.79
N MET A 371 -7.48 -18.70 36.50
CA MET A 371 -7.43 -20.08 36.02
C MET A 371 -8.05 -21.05 37.03
N ALA A 372 -7.70 -20.93 38.32
CA ALA A 372 -8.27 -21.77 39.37
C ALA A 372 -9.80 -21.60 39.49
N LYS A 373 -10.30 -20.36 39.34
CA LYS A 373 -11.73 -20.06 39.40
C LYS A 373 -12.52 -20.65 38.22
N HIS A 374 -11.90 -20.76 37.05
CA HIS A 374 -12.54 -21.27 35.83
C HIS A 374 -12.21 -22.73 35.52
N ASN A 375 -11.45 -23.41 36.39
CA ASN A 375 -10.94 -24.77 36.19
C ASN A 375 -10.09 -24.92 34.92
N TYR A 376 -9.31 -23.88 34.58
CA TYR A 376 -8.35 -23.91 33.49
C TYR A 376 -7.07 -24.63 33.91
N THR A 377 -6.50 -25.40 32.98
CA THR A 377 -5.36 -26.27 33.23
C THR A 377 -4.06 -25.69 32.72
N GLU A 378 -4.12 -24.87 31.65
CA GLU A 378 -2.98 -24.16 31.10
C GLU A 378 -3.33 -22.72 30.75
N VAL A 379 -2.32 -21.84 30.68
CA VAL A 379 -2.51 -20.41 30.34
C VAL A 379 -3.12 -20.23 28.95
N ARG A 380 -2.98 -21.23 28.08
CA ARG A 380 -3.64 -21.26 26.77
C ARG A 380 -5.17 -21.29 26.88
N ASP A 381 -5.74 -21.88 27.93
CA ASP A 381 -7.18 -21.82 28.18
C ASP A 381 -7.64 -20.37 28.47
N VAL A 382 -6.75 -19.54 29.05
CA VAL A 382 -7.01 -18.11 29.29
C VAL A 382 -6.99 -17.32 27.98
N GLU A 383 -6.08 -17.65 27.07
CA GLU A 383 -6.07 -17.10 25.71
C GLU A 383 -7.37 -17.43 24.97
N GLN A 384 -7.79 -18.71 25.05
CA GLN A 384 -9.05 -19.15 24.45
C GLN A 384 -10.25 -18.39 25.05
N HIS A 385 -10.28 -18.19 26.37
CA HIS A 385 -11.30 -17.37 27.03
C HIS A 385 -11.34 -15.94 26.46
N TYR A 386 -10.18 -15.30 26.31
CA TYR A 386 -10.10 -13.95 25.75
C TYR A 386 -10.63 -13.90 24.33
N VAL A 387 -10.16 -14.81 23.46
CA VAL A 387 -10.57 -14.90 22.07
C VAL A 387 -12.08 -15.09 21.97
N GLU A 388 -12.65 -16.05 22.69
CA GLU A 388 -14.10 -16.28 22.69
C GLU A 388 -14.88 -15.03 23.10
N LYS A 389 -14.44 -14.34 24.16
CA LYS A 389 -15.07 -13.10 24.61
C LYS A 389 -14.99 -11.98 23.60
N VAL A 390 -13.85 -11.78 22.96
CA VAL A 390 -13.66 -10.70 21.97
C VAL A 390 -14.46 -10.99 20.70
N LEU A 391 -14.49 -12.26 20.25
CA LEU A 391 -15.34 -12.65 19.14
C LEU A 391 -16.81 -12.44 19.49
N GLU A 392 -17.30 -12.90 20.65
CA GLU A 392 -18.67 -12.62 21.14
C GLU A 392 -19.01 -11.12 21.10
N LEU A 393 -18.08 -10.24 21.48
CA LEU A 393 -18.27 -8.78 21.42
C LEU A 393 -18.36 -8.26 19.99
N ALA A 394 -17.52 -8.77 19.08
CA ALA A 394 -17.56 -8.42 17.66
C ALA A 394 -18.92 -8.79 17.05
N GLU A 395 -19.51 -9.93 17.44
CA GLU A 395 -20.84 -10.38 16.97
C GLU A 395 -21.99 -9.47 17.41
N LEU A 396 -21.80 -8.66 18.47
CA LEU A 396 -22.78 -7.64 18.88
C LEU A 396 -22.77 -6.40 17.97
N THR A 397 -21.80 -6.32 17.06
CA THR A 397 -21.69 -5.26 16.06
C THR A 397 -22.15 -5.78 14.70
N PRO A 398 -22.55 -4.90 13.77
CA PRO A 398 -22.91 -5.30 12.41
C PRO A 398 -21.66 -5.52 11.52
N LEU A 399 -20.45 -5.49 12.07
CA LEU A 399 -19.21 -5.70 11.35
C LEU A 399 -18.92 -7.20 11.29
N ASN A 400 -18.52 -7.68 10.12
CA ASN A 400 -17.82 -8.95 10.03
C ASN A 400 -16.37 -8.75 10.49
N TYR A 401 -15.67 -9.84 10.75
CA TYR A 401 -14.29 -9.77 11.23
C TYR A 401 -13.36 -10.70 10.47
N ILE A 402 -12.11 -10.25 10.35
CA ILE A 402 -10.97 -11.06 9.94
C ILE A 402 -10.10 -11.26 11.19
N THR A 403 -9.49 -12.43 11.32
CA THR A 403 -8.44 -12.68 12.33
C THR A 403 -7.22 -13.24 11.63
N TRP A 404 -6.06 -13.14 12.26
CA TRP A 404 -4.98 -14.06 11.94
C TRP A 404 -5.44 -15.52 12.17
N GLN A 405 -4.74 -16.50 11.61
CA GLN A 405 -5.18 -17.90 11.69
C GLN A 405 -5.22 -18.48 13.11
N ASP A 406 -4.60 -17.83 14.09
CA ASP A 406 -4.37 -18.33 15.44
C ASP A 406 -5.61 -18.85 16.18
N PRO A 407 -6.75 -18.13 16.24
CA PRO A 407 -7.99 -18.66 16.77
C PRO A 407 -8.48 -19.93 16.05
N ALA A 408 -8.50 -19.90 14.72
CA ALA A 408 -9.05 -20.98 13.89
C ALA A 408 -8.17 -22.24 13.94
N ASP A 409 -6.85 -22.08 13.90
CA ASP A 409 -5.85 -23.14 14.06
C ASP A 409 -6.06 -23.96 15.33
N ARG A 410 -6.65 -23.34 16.36
CA ARG A 410 -6.88 -23.93 17.69
C ARG A 410 -8.29 -24.50 17.85
N GLY A 411 -9.10 -24.44 16.80
CA GLY A 411 -10.47 -24.94 16.81
C GLY A 411 -11.48 -23.97 17.43
N THR A 412 -11.14 -22.68 17.55
CA THR A 412 -12.11 -21.65 17.92
C THR A 412 -13.21 -21.61 16.87
N LYS A 413 -14.47 -21.70 17.30
CA LYS A 413 -15.61 -21.53 16.41
C LYS A 413 -15.71 -20.06 16.03
N MET A 414 -15.67 -19.79 14.73
CA MET A 414 -15.87 -18.45 14.18
C MET A 414 -17.14 -18.42 13.33
N GLN A 415 -17.71 -17.23 13.12
CA GLN A 415 -18.88 -17.08 12.27
C GLN A 415 -18.60 -17.50 10.82
N ASN A 416 -19.61 -17.96 10.10
CA ASN A 416 -19.46 -18.35 8.69
C ASN A 416 -19.04 -17.18 7.78
N THR A 417 -19.31 -15.94 8.19
CA THR A 417 -18.92 -14.70 7.48
C THR A 417 -17.52 -14.20 7.87
N SER A 418 -16.92 -14.80 8.90
CA SER A 418 -15.57 -14.46 9.35
C SER A 418 -14.51 -15.09 8.45
N VAL A 419 -13.33 -14.48 8.44
CA VAL A 419 -12.23 -14.90 7.58
C VAL A 419 -10.97 -15.12 8.41
N ALA A 420 -10.29 -16.23 8.18
CA ALA A 420 -8.99 -16.51 8.79
C ALA A 420 -7.85 -16.17 7.82
N GLN A 421 -6.92 -15.31 8.25
CA GLN A 421 -5.75 -14.94 7.49
C GLN A 421 -4.57 -15.85 7.82
N VAL A 422 -4.19 -16.70 6.85
CA VAL A 422 -3.09 -17.65 6.97
C VAL A 422 -1.78 -16.92 6.72
N TRP A 423 -0.95 -16.86 7.75
CA TRP A 423 0.32 -16.12 7.77
C TRP A 423 1.52 -17.01 8.13
N LYS A 424 1.29 -18.13 8.83
CA LYS A 424 2.34 -19.05 9.25
C LYS A 424 2.84 -19.86 8.06
N ASP A 425 4.15 -20.09 8.05
CA ASP A 425 4.82 -21.00 7.14
C ASP A 425 6.14 -21.50 7.73
N VAL A 426 6.58 -22.66 7.28
CA VAL A 426 7.87 -23.25 7.65
C VAL A 426 9.06 -22.34 7.31
N SER A 427 8.93 -21.46 6.31
CA SER A 427 9.97 -20.47 5.97
C SER A 427 10.16 -19.39 7.04
N LEU A 428 9.14 -19.10 7.85
CA LEU A 428 9.22 -18.15 8.96
C LEU A 428 9.85 -18.79 10.20
N SER A 429 9.53 -20.07 10.45
CA SER A 429 10.07 -20.82 11.56
C SER A 429 10.01 -22.32 11.30
N SER A 430 11.09 -23.05 11.59
CA SER A 430 11.14 -24.51 11.47
C SER A 430 10.18 -25.26 12.41
N LYS A 431 9.55 -24.55 13.36
CA LYS A 431 8.52 -25.09 14.26
C LYS A 431 7.12 -25.02 13.65
N MET A 432 6.91 -24.25 12.59
CA MET A 432 5.62 -24.11 11.90
C MET A 432 5.48 -25.16 10.80
N ARG A 433 4.24 -25.48 10.44
CA ARG A 433 3.93 -26.33 9.27
C ARG A 433 3.98 -25.50 7.99
N GLY A 434 3.92 -26.16 6.83
CA GLY A 434 3.79 -25.45 5.56
C GLY A 434 2.43 -24.75 5.43
N TRP A 435 2.40 -23.54 4.88
CA TRP A 435 1.16 -22.76 4.74
C TRP A 435 0.03 -23.51 4.01
N ARG A 436 0.38 -24.36 3.04
CA ARG A 436 -0.57 -25.20 2.29
C ARG A 436 -1.35 -26.16 3.18
N GLU A 437 -0.72 -26.67 4.24
CA GLU A 437 -1.37 -27.55 5.19
C GLU A 437 -2.38 -26.78 6.06
N TYR A 438 -2.01 -25.58 6.53
CA TYR A 438 -2.93 -24.72 7.26
C TYR A 438 -4.15 -24.35 6.40
N VAL A 439 -3.94 -23.94 5.15
CA VAL A 439 -5.06 -23.64 4.22
C VAL A 439 -5.97 -24.85 4.02
N ARG A 440 -5.40 -26.05 3.81
CA ARG A 440 -6.19 -27.28 3.68
C ARG A 440 -7.06 -27.52 4.92
N ASP A 441 -6.45 -27.51 6.10
CA ASP A 441 -7.13 -27.89 7.34
C ASP A 441 -8.23 -26.89 7.71
N LEU A 442 -7.98 -25.59 7.54
CA LEU A 442 -8.97 -24.54 7.80
C LEU A 442 -10.14 -24.58 6.81
N THR A 443 -9.86 -24.81 5.52
CA THR A 443 -10.93 -24.95 4.51
C THR A 443 -11.68 -26.27 4.66
N GLU A 444 -11.05 -27.35 5.14
CA GLU A 444 -11.73 -28.60 5.52
C GLU A 444 -12.69 -28.39 6.70
N ALA A 445 -12.30 -27.55 7.66
CA ALA A 445 -13.15 -27.12 8.77
C ALA A 445 -14.25 -26.11 8.34
N GLY A 446 -14.27 -25.68 7.07
CA GLY A 446 -15.30 -24.81 6.51
C GLY A 446 -15.04 -23.30 6.65
N HIS A 447 -13.84 -22.90 7.08
CA HIS A 447 -13.49 -21.48 7.19
C HIS A 447 -13.18 -20.86 5.83
N GLN A 448 -13.64 -19.62 5.64
CA GLN A 448 -13.11 -18.76 4.59
C GLN A 448 -11.70 -18.31 4.95
N VAL A 449 -10.80 -18.27 3.96
CA VAL A 449 -9.39 -17.95 4.20
C VAL A 449 -8.83 -16.93 3.21
N ILE A 450 -7.88 -16.15 3.70
CA ILE A 450 -7.00 -15.26 2.92
C ILE A 450 -5.57 -15.70 3.17
N VAL A 451 -4.74 -15.78 2.13
CA VAL A 451 -3.34 -16.25 2.24
C VAL A 451 -2.37 -15.08 2.19
N SER A 452 -1.47 -15.02 3.16
CA SER A 452 -0.38 -14.04 3.21
C SER A 452 1.00 -14.66 3.48
N SER A 453 1.08 -15.91 3.96
CA SER A 453 2.32 -16.53 4.43
C SER A 453 3.48 -16.52 3.44
N CYS A 454 3.19 -16.58 2.14
CA CYS A 454 4.21 -16.58 1.09
C CYS A 454 4.53 -15.19 0.54
N TRP A 455 3.91 -14.13 1.05
CA TRP A 455 4.03 -12.75 0.58
C TRP A 455 4.42 -11.78 1.68
N TYR A 456 5.31 -12.20 2.59
CA TYR A 456 5.97 -11.31 3.54
C TYR A 456 7.04 -10.48 2.82
N ILE A 457 6.63 -9.33 2.31
CA ILE A 457 7.48 -8.44 1.51
C ILE A 457 8.51 -7.72 2.40
N ASN A 458 8.25 -7.55 3.69
CA ASN A 458 9.20 -7.01 4.66
C ASN A 458 10.49 -7.84 4.74
N TYR A 459 10.44 -9.17 4.54
CA TYR A 459 11.63 -10.01 4.45
C TYR A 459 12.33 -9.83 3.10
N ILE A 460 13.41 -9.06 3.10
CA ILE A 460 14.23 -8.83 1.92
C ILE A 460 15.30 -9.92 1.78
N THR A 461 15.55 -10.35 0.55
CA THR A 461 16.67 -11.24 0.19
C THR A 461 17.41 -10.67 -1.02
N TYR A 462 18.68 -11.03 -1.18
CA TYR A 462 19.43 -10.61 -2.37
C TYR A 462 18.92 -11.34 -3.62
N GLY A 463 18.70 -10.59 -4.70
CA GLY A 463 18.32 -11.11 -6.01
C GLY A 463 16.85 -10.86 -6.36
N GLN A 464 16.31 -11.70 -7.25
CA GLN A 464 14.97 -11.55 -7.81
C GLN A 464 13.91 -12.29 -6.98
N ASP A 465 13.79 -11.90 -5.71
CA ASP A 465 12.85 -12.50 -4.75
C ASP A 465 11.38 -12.40 -5.19
N TRP A 466 11.03 -11.40 -6.00
CA TRP A 466 9.72 -11.26 -6.66
C TRP A 466 9.31 -12.53 -7.42
N LYS A 467 10.26 -13.31 -7.95
CA LYS A 467 9.99 -14.59 -8.61
C LYS A 467 9.38 -15.61 -7.66
N ASN A 468 9.74 -15.58 -6.37
CA ASN A 468 9.16 -16.46 -5.37
C ASN A 468 7.72 -16.04 -5.05
N PHE A 469 7.49 -14.73 -4.91
CA PHE A 469 6.15 -14.17 -4.71
C PHE A 469 5.22 -14.48 -5.89
N TYR A 470 5.72 -14.38 -7.13
CA TYR A 470 4.94 -14.69 -8.34
C TYR A 470 4.50 -16.18 -8.43
N LYS A 471 5.34 -17.08 -7.90
CA LYS A 471 5.10 -18.54 -7.91
C LYS A 471 4.15 -19.01 -6.82
N CYS A 472 3.76 -18.16 -5.87
CA CYS A 472 2.83 -18.56 -4.82
C CYS A 472 1.38 -18.52 -5.32
N ASP A 473 0.72 -19.66 -5.50
CA ASP A 473 -0.71 -19.71 -5.85
C ASP A 473 -1.55 -20.12 -4.62
N PRO A 474 -2.47 -19.27 -4.10
CA PRO A 474 -3.25 -19.56 -2.90
C PRO A 474 -4.07 -20.85 -2.93
N THR A 475 -4.34 -21.41 -4.12
CA THR A 475 -5.12 -22.64 -4.31
C THR A 475 -4.27 -23.87 -4.63
N ASP A 476 -2.95 -23.75 -4.56
CA ASP A 476 -1.99 -24.84 -4.75
C ASP A 476 -1.84 -25.69 -3.47
N PHE A 477 -2.95 -26.27 -3.03
CA PHE A 477 -3.00 -27.27 -1.96
C PHE A 477 -3.89 -28.45 -2.35
N GLN A 478 -3.72 -29.57 -1.65
CA GLN A 478 -4.56 -30.75 -1.83
C GLN A 478 -5.92 -30.53 -1.17
N GLY A 479 -6.94 -30.27 -1.98
CA GLY A 479 -8.31 -30.03 -1.51
C GLY A 479 -9.33 -30.11 -2.65
N THR A 480 -10.59 -30.31 -2.28
CA THR A 480 -11.74 -30.34 -3.20
C THR A 480 -12.00 -28.96 -3.83
N PRO A 481 -12.73 -28.89 -4.95
CA PRO A 481 -13.15 -27.60 -5.52
C PRO A 481 -13.91 -26.71 -4.52
N GLN A 482 -14.71 -27.31 -3.63
CA GLN A 482 -15.45 -26.60 -2.59
C GLN A 482 -14.52 -25.98 -1.55
N GLN A 483 -13.48 -26.71 -1.12
CA GLN A 483 -12.45 -26.16 -0.23
C GLN A 483 -11.69 -25.02 -0.90
N LYS A 484 -11.31 -25.17 -2.18
CA LYS A 484 -10.63 -24.11 -2.93
C LYS A 484 -11.49 -22.86 -3.11
N ALA A 485 -12.80 -23.00 -3.18
CA ALA A 485 -13.74 -21.88 -3.26
C ALA A 485 -13.84 -21.06 -1.95
N LEU A 486 -13.39 -21.61 -0.81
CA LEU A 486 -13.29 -20.88 0.46
C LEU A 486 -12.06 -19.97 0.53
N VAL A 487 -11.12 -20.08 -0.42
CA VAL A 487 -9.98 -19.16 -0.54
C VAL A 487 -10.44 -17.87 -1.23
N LEU A 488 -10.61 -16.81 -0.45
CA LEU A 488 -11.08 -15.51 -0.94
C LEU A 488 -10.01 -14.71 -1.69
N GLY A 489 -8.75 -15.11 -1.53
CA GLY A 489 -7.59 -14.47 -2.14
C GLY A 489 -6.42 -14.39 -1.17
N GLY A 490 -5.79 -13.21 -1.09
CA GLY A 490 -4.56 -13.06 -0.33
C GLY A 490 -4.09 -11.63 -0.19
N GLU A 491 -3.02 -11.47 0.59
CA GLU A 491 -2.41 -10.17 0.85
C GLU A 491 -0.89 -10.25 0.80
N ALA A 492 -0.28 -9.23 0.19
CA ALA A 492 1.13 -8.94 0.42
C ALA A 492 1.27 -8.16 1.73
N THR A 493 2.23 -8.52 2.59
CA THR A 493 2.40 -7.88 3.89
C THR A 493 3.71 -7.09 3.98
N MET A 494 3.60 -5.85 4.44
CA MET A 494 4.73 -4.96 4.68
C MET A 494 4.74 -4.49 6.14
N TRP A 495 5.20 -5.36 7.02
CA TRP A 495 5.48 -5.03 8.42
C TRP A 495 6.58 -3.97 8.55
N GLY A 496 6.46 -3.17 9.61
CA GLY A 496 7.09 -1.86 9.74
C GLY A 496 8.37 -1.82 10.54
N GLU A 497 8.90 -2.93 11.08
CA GLU A 497 10.05 -2.90 12.02
C GLU A 497 11.30 -2.27 11.39
N TYR A 498 11.45 -2.40 10.07
CA TYR A 498 12.57 -1.86 9.31
C TYR A 498 12.11 -1.03 8.10
N VAL A 499 10.86 -0.54 8.15
CA VAL A 499 10.21 0.15 7.03
C VAL A 499 9.56 1.42 7.54
N ASP A 500 9.90 2.54 6.90
CA ASP A 500 9.25 3.83 7.10
C ASP A 500 9.12 4.56 5.74
N ALA A 501 8.76 5.84 5.77
CA ALA A 501 8.61 6.65 4.55
C ALA A 501 9.87 6.68 3.66
N THR A 502 11.06 6.47 4.20
CA THR A 502 12.32 6.56 3.45
C THR A 502 12.54 5.40 2.48
N ASN A 503 11.94 4.24 2.78
CA ASN A 503 12.21 3.01 2.04
C ASN A 503 10.95 2.19 1.67
N LEU A 504 9.75 2.58 2.13
CA LEU A 504 8.52 1.84 1.89
C LEU A 504 8.27 1.59 0.40
N LEU A 505 8.11 2.65 -0.39
CA LEU A 505 7.74 2.55 -1.81
C LEU A 505 8.74 1.71 -2.65
N PRO A 506 10.07 1.94 -2.59
CA PRO A 506 11.02 1.10 -3.32
C PRO A 506 11.08 -0.34 -2.81
N ARG A 507 10.86 -0.56 -1.50
CA ARG A 507 10.82 -1.92 -0.95
C ARG A 507 9.55 -2.65 -1.41
N LEU A 508 8.42 -1.96 -1.49
CA LEU A 508 7.13 -2.53 -1.85
C LEU A 508 7.04 -2.86 -3.34
N TRP A 509 7.45 -1.91 -4.19
CA TRP A 509 7.26 -2.01 -5.63
C TRP A 509 8.57 -2.25 -6.37
N PRO A 510 8.60 -3.17 -7.35
CA PRO A 510 7.47 -3.93 -7.92
C PRO A 510 7.27 -5.33 -7.27
N ARG A 511 7.81 -5.61 -6.09
CA ARG A 511 7.70 -6.95 -5.48
C ARG A 511 6.26 -7.33 -5.17
N ALA A 512 5.46 -6.41 -4.63
CA ALA A 512 4.03 -6.62 -4.40
C ALA A 512 3.22 -6.72 -5.70
N SER A 513 3.72 -6.20 -6.83
CA SER A 513 3.10 -6.38 -8.14
C SER A 513 3.03 -7.85 -8.55
N ALA A 514 3.99 -8.67 -8.11
CA ALA A 514 3.99 -10.12 -8.32
C ALA A 514 2.81 -10.82 -7.63
N ALA A 515 2.53 -10.46 -6.37
CA ALA A 515 1.35 -10.95 -5.65
C ALA A 515 0.06 -10.47 -6.32
N ALA A 516 0.02 -9.20 -6.73
CA ALA A 516 -1.15 -8.61 -7.39
C ALA A 516 -1.52 -9.34 -8.69
N GLU A 517 -0.55 -9.67 -9.55
CA GLU A 517 -0.81 -10.45 -10.77
C GLU A 517 -1.32 -11.85 -10.44
N ARG A 518 -0.75 -12.51 -9.42
CA ARG A 518 -1.17 -13.86 -9.03
C ARG A 518 -2.58 -13.92 -8.44
N LEU A 519 -3.04 -12.81 -7.84
CA LEU A 519 -4.37 -12.65 -7.30
C LEU A 519 -5.41 -12.20 -8.34
N TRP A 520 -4.96 -11.64 -9.47
CA TRP A 520 -5.81 -11.15 -10.55
C TRP A 520 -5.93 -12.14 -11.71
N SER A 521 -4.79 -12.57 -12.27
CA SER A 521 -4.69 -13.31 -13.51
C SER A 521 -5.02 -14.80 -13.36
N VAL A 522 -5.01 -15.53 -14.48
CA VAL A 522 -5.23 -16.97 -14.54
C VAL A 522 -4.31 -17.76 -13.59
N PRO A 523 -4.69 -18.99 -13.19
CA PRO A 523 -3.86 -19.85 -12.35
C PRO A 523 -2.42 -19.99 -12.85
N LEU A 524 -1.47 -20.24 -11.94
CA LEU A 524 -0.05 -20.35 -12.31
C LEU A 524 0.21 -21.43 -13.36
N SER A 525 -0.60 -22.50 -13.38
CA SER A 525 -0.54 -23.57 -14.38
C SER A 525 -0.89 -23.14 -15.81
N GLU A 526 -1.59 -22.02 -15.96
CA GLU A 526 -2.03 -21.45 -17.25
C GLU A 526 -1.30 -20.14 -17.58
N ALA A 527 -0.60 -19.56 -16.61
CA ALA A 527 0.11 -18.30 -16.76
C ALA A 527 1.39 -18.46 -17.61
N PRO A 528 1.86 -17.37 -18.25
CA PRO A 528 3.17 -17.36 -18.88
C PRO A 528 4.29 -17.71 -17.90
N SER A 529 5.42 -18.17 -18.45
CA SER A 529 6.60 -18.46 -17.64
C SER A 529 7.05 -17.21 -16.86
N VAL A 530 7.71 -17.43 -15.73
CA VAL A 530 8.22 -16.35 -14.87
C VAL A 530 9.18 -15.44 -15.63
N ASP A 531 9.92 -15.96 -16.61
CA ASP A 531 10.86 -15.16 -17.39
C ASP A 531 10.13 -14.27 -18.41
N ILE A 532 9.02 -14.73 -19.01
CA ILE A 532 8.14 -13.87 -19.82
C ILE A 532 7.50 -12.77 -18.95
N ALA A 533 7.09 -13.12 -17.73
CA ALA A 533 6.54 -12.14 -16.78
C ALA A 533 7.57 -11.06 -16.40
N ALA A 534 8.87 -11.37 -16.37
CA ALA A 534 9.91 -10.40 -16.04
C ALA A 534 9.91 -9.20 -16.98
N TYR A 535 9.75 -9.41 -18.29
CA TYR A 535 9.70 -8.33 -19.27
C TYR A 535 8.51 -7.39 -19.06
N ARG A 536 7.31 -7.92 -18.80
CA ARG A 536 6.12 -7.10 -18.51
C ARG A 536 6.26 -6.37 -17.18
N LEU A 537 6.82 -7.04 -16.16
CA LEU A 537 7.02 -6.44 -14.85
C LEU A 537 8.02 -5.28 -14.91
N ASP A 538 9.07 -5.40 -15.72
CA ASP A 538 10.04 -4.32 -15.92
C ASP A 538 9.42 -3.12 -16.64
N GLN A 539 8.61 -3.37 -17.69
CA GLN A 539 7.81 -2.31 -18.32
C GLN A 539 6.87 -1.63 -17.32
N HIS A 540 6.20 -2.39 -16.46
CA HIS A 540 5.32 -1.86 -15.42
C HIS A 540 6.10 -1.09 -14.36
N ARG A 541 7.29 -1.56 -13.96
CA ARG A 541 8.21 -0.84 -13.07
C ARG A 541 8.58 0.53 -13.65
N CYS A 542 8.97 0.59 -14.93
CA CYS A 542 9.24 1.87 -15.60
C CYS A 542 8.00 2.76 -15.66
N ARG A 543 6.81 2.19 -15.85
CA ARG A 543 5.54 2.94 -15.82
C ARG A 543 5.28 3.55 -14.44
N MET A 544 5.52 2.80 -13.36
CA MET A 544 5.39 3.31 -11.99
C MET A 544 6.34 4.48 -11.72
N LEU A 545 7.59 4.40 -12.19
CA LEU A 545 8.55 5.51 -12.11
C LEU A 545 8.04 6.76 -12.82
N ARG A 546 7.52 6.62 -14.04
CA ARG A 546 6.94 7.73 -14.82
C ARG A 546 5.75 8.37 -14.10
N ARG A 547 5.02 7.58 -13.31
CA ARG A 547 3.90 8.05 -12.48
C ARG A 547 4.32 8.56 -11.10
N GLY A 548 5.63 8.69 -10.84
CA GLY A 548 6.17 9.27 -9.61
C GLY A 548 6.42 8.28 -8.46
N ILE A 549 6.20 6.97 -8.67
CA ILE A 549 6.47 5.95 -7.65
C ILE A 549 7.87 5.39 -7.83
N PRO A 550 8.78 5.51 -6.83
CA PRO A 550 10.17 5.09 -6.92
C PRO A 550 10.32 3.56 -6.81
N ALA A 551 9.72 2.80 -7.74
CA ALA A 551 9.80 1.36 -7.77
C ALA A 551 11.23 0.87 -8.06
N GLN A 552 11.74 -0.05 -7.24
CA GLN A 552 13.11 -0.54 -7.38
C GLN A 552 13.28 -1.41 -8.66
N PRO A 553 14.49 -1.52 -9.23
CA PRO A 553 14.74 -2.39 -10.38
C PRO A 553 14.53 -3.88 -10.06
N ILE A 554 14.21 -4.68 -11.07
CA ILE A 554 14.17 -6.16 -10.98
C ILE A 554 15.28 -6.86 -11.78
N LEU A 555 15.97 -6.10 -12.62
CA LEU A 555 17.02 -6.54 -13.55
C LEU A 555 17.98 -5.36 -13.80
N ASN A 556 19.13 -5.65 -14.42
CA ASN A 556 20.02 -4.60 -14.91
C ASN A 556 19.42 -3.99 -16.18
N GLY A 557 19.35 -2.67 -16.26
CA GLY A 557 18.76 -1.96 -17.40
C GLY A 557 18.48 -0.51 -17.06
N TYR A 558 17.63 0.14 -17.87
CA TYR A 558 17.24 1.54 -17.70
C TYR A 558 15.82 1.83 -18.18
N CYS A 559 15.18 2.90 -17.67
CA CYS A 559 13.82 3.32 -18.03
C CYS A 559 13.74 4.59 -18.92
N GLY A 560 14.80 4.90 -19.66
CA GLY A 560 14.90 6.09 -20.52
C GLY A 560 15.16 7.39 -19.74
N GLU A 561 14.53 8.50 -20.18
CA GLU A 561 14.73 9.86 -19.61
C GLU A 561 14.42 10.00 -18.11
N TRP A 562 13.74 9.02 -17.52
CA TRP A 562 13.27 9.04 -16.14
C TRP A 562 14.28 8.51 -15.12
N GLU A 563 15.38 7.92 -15.58
CA GLU A 563 16.55 7.60 -14.74
C GLU A 563 17.65 8.67 -14.83
N VAL A 564 17.49 9.64 -15.73
CA VAL A 564 18.37 10.81 -15.83
C VAL A 564 17.82 11.89 -14.89
N PRO A 565 18.59 12.38 -13.90
CA PRO A 565 18.15 13.50 -13.08
C PRO A 565 17.81 14.67 -13.99
N GLN A 566 16.55 15.08 -14.01
CA GLN A 566 16.15 16.31 -14.69
C GLN A 566 16.98 17.44 -14.09
N PRO A 567 17.72 18.23 -14.89
CA PRO A 567 18.46 19.36 -14.36
C PRO A 567 17.47 20.25 -13.63
N THR A 568 17.69 20.46 -12.33
CA THR A 568 16.85 21.28 -11.46
C THR A 568 16.75 22.67 -12.06
N THR A 569 15.70 22.94 -12.83
CA THR A 569 15.36 24.28 -13.27
C THR A 569 14.75 24.98 -12.07
N SER A 570 15.61 25.78 -11.42
CA SER A 570 15.32 26.95 -10.58
C SER A 570 13.97 26.95 -9.85
N ALA A 571 14.06 26.92 -8.51
CA ALA A 571 13.08 27.47 -7.58
C ALA A 571 12.31 28.65 -8.19
N THR A 572 11.07 28.39 -8.61
CA THR A 572 10.08 29.45 -8.74
C THR A 572 9.53 29.68 -7.35
N ASN A 573 9.85 30.85 -6.80
CA ASN A 573 9.28 31.33 -5.55
C ASN A 573 7.75 31.19 -5.60
N PRO A 574 7.08 30.88 -4.47
CA PRO A 574 5.63 30.93 -4.40
C PRO A 574 5.16 32.34 -4.82
N PRO A 575 4.04 32.47 -5.55
CA PRO A 575 3.55 33.77 -5.96
C PRO A 575 3.29 34.63 -4.72
N ALA A 576 3.85 35.84 -4.73
CA ALA A 576 3.60 36.86 -3.72
C ALA A 576 2.09 37.09 -3.59
N GLU A 577 1.62 37.16 -2.34
CA GLU A 577 0.26 37.54 -1.98
C GLU A 577 -0.18 38.78 -2.76
N ALA A 578 -1.32 38.67 -3.45
CA ALA A 578 -2.00 39.82 -4.01
C ALA A 578 -2.50 40.72 -2.87
N PRO A 579 -2.33 42.05 -2.96
CA PRO A 579 -2.68 42.97 -1.89
C PRO A 579 -4.20 43.04 -1.71
N ALA A 580 -4.62 43.10 -0.45
CA ALA A 580 -5.99 43.36 -0.05
C ALA A 580 -6.50 44.66 -0.69
N GLY A 581 -7.47 44.54 -1.60
CA GLY A 581 -8.25 45.66 -2.09
C GLY A 581 -9.36 45.98 -1.08
N ASP A 582 -9.12 47.01 -0.27
CA ASP A 582 -10.16 47.65 0.54
C ASP A 582 -10.77 48.84 -0.21
N GLN A 583 -12.00 49.12 0.20
CA GLN A 583 -13.10 49.73 -0.49
C GLN A 583 -12.95 51.24 -0.71
N THR A 584 -13.53 51.69 -1.81
CA THR A 584 -13.89 53.08 -2.03
C THR A 584 -15.19 53.39 -1.28
N GLN A 585 -15.12 54.22 -0.25
CA GLN A 585 -16.23 55.10 0.14
C GLN A 585 -15.70 56.49 0.50
N GLY A 586 -16.28 57.49 -0.17
CA GLY A 586 -15.93 58.90 -0.04
C GLY A 586 -16.64 59.59 1.13
N GLU A 587 -15.90 60.56 1.68
CA GLU A 587 -16.35 61.89 2.10
C GLU A 587 -17.53 62.04 3.08
N SER A 588 -17.23 62.39 4.33
CA SER A 588 -17.11 63.78 4.82
C SER A 588 -17.64 64.03 6.25
N GLN A 589 -16.83 64.81 6.98
CA GLN A 589 -17.16 65.75 8.09
C GLN A 589 -17.66 65.25 9.46
N GLY A 590 -16.93 65.70 10.51
CA GLY A 590 -17.57 66.31 11.69
C GLY A 590 -17.20 65.76 13.07
N ASP A 591 -16.18 66.38 13.68
CA ASP A 591 -16.00 66.70 15.12
C ASP A 591 -15.95 65.64 16.26
N GLN A 592 -14.90 65.84 17.07
CA GLN A 592 -14.53 65.30 18.40
C GLN A 592 -15.55 65.61 19.55
N PRO A 593 -15.39 65.20 20.85
CA PRO A 593 -14.18 64.72 21.57
C PRO A 593 -14.32 63.61 22.67
N SER A 594 -13.12 63.20 23.17
CA SER A 594 -12.80 62.63 24.52
C SER A 594 -13.11 61.13 24.75
N SER A 595 -12.36 60.31 25.49
CA SER A 595 -11.27 60.49 26.46
C SER A 595 -10.51 59.16 26.72
N ALA A 596 -9.20 59.28 26.98
CA ALA A 596 -8.36 58.51 27.90
C ALA A 596 -8.28 56.96 27.83
N ALA A 597 -7.08 56.49 27.50
CA ALA A 597 -6.58 55.13 27.66
C ALA A 597 -6.16 54.82 29.10
N THR A 598 -6.30 53.57 29.53
CA THR A 598 -5.42 52.96 30.54
C THR A 598 -5.33 51.46 30.29
N THR A 599 -4.13 51.00 29.92
CA THR A 599 -3.73 49.60 29.77
C THR A 599 -3.31 49.04 31.14
N VAL A 600 -3.76 47.83 31.48
CA VAL A 600 -3.34 47.08 32.67
C VAL A 600 -2.52 45.87 32.24
N ALA A 601 -1.29 45.77 32.76
CA ALA A 601 -0.38 44.65 32.64
C ALA A 601 -0.60 43.63 33.80
N PRO A 602 -0.22 42.34 33.63
CA PRO A 602 -0.41 41.30 34.65
C PRO A 602 0.68 41.33 35.75
N PRO A 603 0.37 40.89 36.99
CA PRO A 603 1.32 40.96 38.10
C PRO A 603 2.27 39.75 38.17
N ALA A 604 3.47 40.03 38.66
CA ALA A 604 4.59 39.13 38.89
C ALA A 604 4.49 38.35 40.22
N ALA A 605 5.20 37.22 40.26
CA ALA A 605 5.33 36.30 41.38
C ALA A 605 6.15 36.87 42.55
N THR A 606 5.76 36.50 43.78
CA THR A 606 6.49 36.77 45.04
C THR A 606 7.19 35.52 45.58
N PRO A 607 8.38 35.63 46.21
CA PRO A 607 9.14 34.51 46.76
C PRO A 607 8.81 34.23 48.25
N ALA A 608 9.04 32.99 48.68
CA ALA A 608 8.88 32.48 50.04
C ALA A 608 10.09 32.81 50.94
N PRO A 609 9.92 32.94 52.28
CA PRO A 609 11.03 33.23 53.19
C PRO A 609 11.62 31.98 53.86
N GLU A 610 12.93 32.03 54.10
CA GLU A 610 13.70 31.11 54.94
C GLU A 610 13.40 31.29 56.44
N ALA A 611 13.45 30.19 57.20
CA ALA A 611 13.65 30.20 58.64
C ALA A 611 14.60 29.07 59.07
N THR A 612 15.71 29.53 59.64
CA THR A 612 16.82 28.92 60.40
C THR A 612 16.59 27.63 61.21
N GLN A 613 17.67 26.83 61.22
CA GLN A 613 17.98 25.70 62.09
C GLN A 613 18.08 26.07 63.59
N ASN A 614 17.75 25.10 64.47
CA ASN A 614 18.45 24.93 65.74
C ASN A 614 18.40 23.45 66.20
N GLU A 615 19.55 22.94 66.60
CA GLU A 615 19.81 21.57 67.08
C GLU A 615 19.35 21.35 68.53
N SER A 616 18.94 20.12 68.87
CA SER A 616 19.36 19.50 70.15
C SER A 616 19.19 17.97 70.13
N THR A 617 20.30 17.33 70.47
CA THR A 617 20.62 15.91 70.70
C THR A 617 19.72 15.10 71.65
N GLY A 618 19.42 13.85 71.26
CA GLY A 618 19.87 12.61 71.94
C GLY A 618 19.22 12.12 73.24
N GLY A 619 18.73 10.86 73.24
CA GLY A 619 18.94 9.92 74.37
C GLY A 619 17.75 9.11 74.92
N ALA A 620 17.73 7.81 74.56
CA ALA A 620 17.42 6.61 75.39
C ALA A 620 16.03 6.35 76.01
N GLY A 621 15.56 5.08 75.87
CA GLY A 621 14.92 4.34 76.97
C GLY A 621 13.61 3.58 76.68
N THR A 622 13.72 2.28 76.37
CA THR A 622 12.88 1.14 76.83
C THR A 622 11.45 1.38 77.35
N ARG A 623 10.44 0.79 76.68
CA ARG A 623 9.72 -0.45 77.09
C ARG A 623 8.68 -0.85 76.06
#